data_AF-A0A6G7BVC8-F1
#
_entry.id   AF-A0A6G7BVC8-F1
#
_cell.length_a   1.000
_cell.length_b   1.000
_cell.length_c   1.000
_cell.angle_alpha   90.00
_cell.angle_beta   90.00
_cell.angle_gamma   90.00
#
_symmetry.space_group_name_H-M   'P 1'
#
loop_
_entity.id
_entity.type
_entity.pdbx_description
1 polymer ?
#
loop_
_entity_poly.entity_id
_entity_poly.type
_entity_poly.pdbx_seq_one_letter_code
_entity_poly.pdbx_strand_id
1 'polypeptide(L)'
;MELLKKIVDKLNIDINLQDLIFKRVAIPYHDDYNSVDQYWYQHPPCLIPLFLGYGASYKGIINHFFIDRKNTFVELDLEYGSIVETAFNFKQLSVYLILPMIMSDEGLTDEIIEFAGKINFNEYQELDDFSNKYGDNTDYFDELVYFKNNLPLNIIKDMRTYKGDFPSSYDNLNESQVINSCLFEISPSAYETIKSRVNTPKWLIKETDKKQLFENYILNNQLKEAWLTLNSKGWLLKDVAEGLETLKAKTNDELFQLVADNWIMGWKNSAFLNGNY
;
A
#
# COMPACT_ATOMS: atom_id res chain seq x y z
N MET A 1 5.70 0.42 17.94
CA MET A 1 5.30 1.83 18.15
C MET A 1 6.44 2.82 17.90
N GLU A 2 7.57 2.79 18.62
CA GLU A 2 8.62 3.82 18.45
C GLU A 2 9.24 3.87 17.03
N LEU A 3 9.53 2.71 16.42
CA LEU A 3 10.04 2.66 15.04
C LEU A 3 9.02 3.19 14.03
N LEU A 4 7.75 2.75 14.13
CA LEU A 4 6.67 3.24 13.27
C LEU A 4 6.53 4.76 13.36
N LYS A 5 6.65 5.35 14.56
CA LYS A 5 6.67 6.80 14.73
C LYS A 5 7.79 7.47 13.94
N LYS A 6 9.02 6.97 14.08
CA LYS A 6 10.18 7.50 13.31
C LYS A 6 10.00 7.34 11.79
N ILE A 7 9.40 6.24 11.34
CA ILE A 7 9.08 5.98 9.94
C ILE A 7 8.06 7.01 9.43
N VAL A 8 6.94 7.18 10.14
CA VAL A 8 5.87 8.12 9.80
C VAL A 8 6.38 9.56 9.76
N ASP A 9 7.19 9.97 10.75
CA ASP A 9 7.82 11.29 10.80
C ASP A 9 8.69 11.55 9.54
N LYS A 10 9.38 10.51 9.03
CA LYS A 10 10.24 10.59 7.84
C LYS A 10 9.51 10.45 6.51
N LEU A 11 8.37 9.76 6.48
CA LEU A 11 7.52 9.67 5.28
C LEU A 11 6.89 11.02 4.91
N ASN A 12 6.92 12.00 5.82
CA ASN A 12 6.40 13.35 5.61
C ASN A 12 4.91 13.33 5.17
N ILE A 13 4.11 12.49 5.81
CA ILE A 13 2.67 12.39 5.56
C ILE A 13 1.88 13.43 6.36
N ASP A 14 0.65 13.71 5.93
CA ASP A 14 -0.25 14.70 6.53
C ASP A 14 -0.38 14.51 8.05
N ILE A 15 -0.28 15.60 8.82
CA ILE A 15 -0.32 15.56 10.29
C ILE A 15 -1.62 14.94 10.81
N ASN A 16 -2.74 15.18 10.13
CA ASN A 16 -4.03 14.63 10.53
C ASN A 16 -4.06 13.10 10.34
N LEU A 17 -3.39 12.59 9.30
CA LEU A 17 -3.20 11.14 9.12
C LEU A 17 -2.32 10.55 10.24
N GLN A 18 -1.27 11.26 10.66
CA GLN A 18 -0.45 10.82 11.79
C GLN A 18 -1.27 10.75 13.08
N ASP A 19 -2.17 11.71 13.29
CA ASP A 19 -3.04 11.74 14.46
C ASP A 19 -4.04 10.56 14.46
N LEU A 20 -4.48 10.08 13.29
CA LEU A 20 -5.25 8.84 13.16
C LEU A 20 -4.40 7.60 13.47
N ILE A 21 -3.22 7.48 12.86
CA ILE A 21 -2.32 6.33 13.06
C ILE A 21 -1.97 6.14 14.54
N PHE A 22 -1.72 7.24 15.25
CA PHE A 22 -1.37 7.21 16.68
C PHE A 22 -2.56 7.39 17.62
N LYS A 23 -3.80 7.26 17.12
CA LYS A 23 -5.04 7.32 17.90
C LYS A 23 -5.20 8.59 18.76
N ARG A 24 -4.64 9.71 18.30
CA ARG A 24 -4.88 11.04 18.89
C ARG A 24 -6.23 11.59 18.45
N VAL A 25 -6.67 11.21 17.25
CA VAL A 25 -8.05 11.34 16.77
C VAL A 25 -8.62 9.94 16.62
N ALA A 26 -9.76 9.68 17.26
CA ALA A 26 -10.46 8.42 17.11
C ALA A 26 -11.28 8.41 15.81
N ILE A 27 -11.30 7.26 15.12
CA ILE A 27 -12.12 7.01 13.94
C ILE A 27 -13.48 6.50 14.45
N PRO A 28 -14.60 7.19 14.16
CA PRO A 28 -15.93 6.73 14.54
C PRO A 28 -16.23 5.34 13.95
N TYR A 29 -16.69 4.42 14.79
CA TYR A 29 -17.35 3.16 14.44
C TYR A 29 -16.85 2.45 13.17
N HIS A 30 -15.55 2.12 13.10
CA HIS A 30 -15.02 1.34 11.98
C HIS A 30 -13.83 0.46 12.39
N ASP A 31 -14.07 -0.84 12.55
CA ASP A 31 -13.06 -1.87 12.90
C ASP A 31 -12.09 -2.18 11.72
N ASP A 32 -12.02 -1.32 10.71
CA ASP A 32 -11.18 -1.52 9.52
C ASP A 32 -9.89 -0.66 9.52
N TYR A 33 -9.68 0.10 10.61
CA TYR A 33 -8.53 0.99 10.78
C TYR A 33 -7.85 0.79 12.14
N ASN A 34 -7.60 -0.47 12.50
CA ASN A 34 -6.92 -0.83 13.75
C ASN A 34 -5.42 -0.51 13.69
N SER A 35 -4.81 -0.53 14.88
CA SER A 35 -3.36 -0.34 15.00
C SER A 35 -2.60 -1.58 14.52
N VAL A 36 -1.49 -1.34 13.82
CA VAL A 36 -0.58 -2.38 13.32
C VAL A 36 0.42 -2.88 14.37
N ASP A 37 0.36 -2.38 15.61
CA ASP A 37 1.28 -2.76 16.68
C ASP A 37 0.90 -4.07 17.38
N GLN A 38 -0.36 -4.51 17.27
CA GLN A 38 -0.87 -5.71 17.93
C GLN A 38 -0.59 -6.97 17.13
N TYR A 39 -0.57 -6.88 15.80
CA TYR A 39 -0.43 -8.02 14.91
C TYR A 39 0.53 -7.72 13.77
N TRP A 40 1.40 -8.69 13.52
CA TRP A 40 2.29 -8.69 12.37
C TRP A 40 1.93 -9.88 11.48
N TYR A 41 1.52 -9.60 10.24
CA TYR A 41 1.25 -10.57 9.20
C TYR A 41 2.26 -10.44 8.07
N GLN A 42 2.38 -11.47 7.25
CA GLN A 42 3.29 -11.48 6.11
C GLN A 42 2.95 -10.37 5.10
N HIS A 43 3.92 -9.51 4.78
CA HIS A 43 3.78 -8.49 3.74
C HIS A 43 5.15 -8.17 3.11
N PRO A 44 5.19 -7.68 1.86
CA PRO A 44 6.45 -7.25 1.25
C PRO A 44 7.00 -5.99 1.97
N PRO A 45 8.32 -5.88 2.19
CA PRO A 45 8.93 -4.74 2.88
C PRO A 45 8.68 -3.36 2.26
N CYS A 46 8.29 -3.27 0.99
CA CYS A 46 7.92 -2.03 0.33
C CYS A 46 6.56 -1.49 0.79
N LEU A 47 5.70 -2.33 1.36
CA LEU A 47 4.49 -1.91 2.05
C LEU A 47 4.86 -1.47 3.46
N ILE A 48 4.55 -0.22 3.80
CA ILE A 48 4.61 0.31 5.15
C ILE A 48 3.18 0.32 5.69
N PRO A 49 2.81 -0.64 6.56
CA PRO A 49 1.47 -0.70 7.12
C PRO A 49 1.20 0.48 8.04
N LEU A 50 0.05 1.13 7.86
CA LEU A 50 -0.41 2.24 8.72
C LEU A 50 -1.61 1.81 9.56
N PHE A 51 -2.49 1.01 8.98
CA PHE A 51 -3.66 0.43 9.65
C PHE A 51 -3.82 -1.05 9.33
N LEU A 52 -4.52 -1.75 10.21
CA LEU A 52 -4.95 -3.13 10.05
C LEU A 52 -6.48 -3.17 9.99
N GLY A 53 -6.99 -3.67 8.87
CA GLY A 53 -8.39 -3.85 8.60
C GLY A 53 -8.95 -5.20 9.02
N TYR A 54 -10.24 -5.39 8.75
CA TYR A 54 -10.88 -6.69 8.91
C TYR A 54 -10.25 -7.73 7.97
N GLY A 55 -10.29 -9.01 8.35
CA GLY A 55 -9.69 -10.09 7.53
C GLY A 55 -8.17 -10.03 7.42
N ALA A 56 -7.51 -9.27 8.30
CA ALA A 56 -6.07 -9.01 8.26
C ALA A 56 -5.60 -8.26 6.99
N SER A 57 -6.44 -7.37 6.45
CA SER A 57 -6.05 -6.46 5.37
C SER A 57 -5.12 -5.35 5.87
N TYR A 58 -3.99 -5.12 5.21
CA TYR A 58 -3.14 -3.98 5.50
C TYR A 58 -3.52 -2.77 4.65
N LYS A 59 -3.75 -1.63 5.30
CA LYS A 59 -3.87 -0.32 4.64
C LYS A 59 -2.63 0.49 4.95
N GLY A 60 -1.96 1.00 3.91
CA GLY A 60 -0.66 1.62 4.10
C GLY A 60 -0.15 2.37 2.89
N ILE A 61 1.16 2.55 2.85
CA ILE A 61 1.86 3.22 1.75
C ILE A 61 2.83 2.25 1.12
N ILE A 62 2.86 2.17 -0.21
CA ILE A 62 4.02 1.58 -0.89
C ILE A 62 5.12 2.63 -1.06
N ASN A 63 6.33 2.25 -0.70
CA ASN A 63 7.55 3.03 -0.88
C ASN A 63 8.68 2.16 -1.47
N HIS A 64 9.12 2.46 -2.69
CA HIS A 64 10.28 1.79 -3.30
C HIS A 64 11.54 2.64 -3.13
N PHE A 65 12.53 2.13 -2.39
CA PHE A 65 13.73 2.89 -2.01
C PHE A 65 14.80 2.99 -3.10
N PHE A 66 14.83 2.05 -4.04
CA PHE A 66 15.86 1.97 -5.09
C PHE A 66 15.28 2.29 -6.47
N ILE A 67 14.14 2.97 -6.51
CA ILE A 67 13.40 3.34 -7.72
C ILE A 67 12.82 4.73 -7.47
N ASP A 68 12.88 5.60 -8.49
CA ASP A 68 12.17 6.87 -8.46
C ASP A 68 10.69 6.61 -8.79
N ARG A 69 9.89 6.35 -7.75
CA ARG A 69 8.45 6.12 -7.86
C ARG A 69 7.72 6.85 -6.74
N LYS A 70 6.61 7.49 -7.07
CA LYS A 70 5.79 8.16 -6.06
C LYS A 70 5.18 7.15 -5.10
N ASN A 71 5.17 7.53 -3.83
CA ASN A 71 4.41 6.84 -2.81
C ASN A 71 2.91 6.98 -3.09
N THR A 72 2.18 5.92 -2.82
CA THR A 72 0.72 5.87 -2.99
C THR A 72 0.11 5.06 -1.87
N PHE A 73 -1.13 5.38 -1.51
CA PHE A 73 -1.89 4.59 -0.56
C PHE A 73 -2.41 3.34 -1.22
N VAL A 74 -2.28 2.24 -0.51
CA VAL A 74 -2.61 0.92 -1.00
C VAL A 74 -3.34 0.11 0.06
N GLU A 75 -4.00 -0.93 -0.41
CA GLU A 75 -4.52 -2.00 0.41
C GLU A 75 -3.91 -3.34 -0.02
N LEU A 76 -3.52 -4.16 0.96
CA LEU A 76 -3.12 -5.54 0.79
C LEU A 76 -4.10 -6.42 1.55
N ASP A 77 -5.00 -7.06 0.82
CA ASP A 77 -5.76 -8.18 1.35
C ASP A 77 -4.87 -9.44 1.32
N LEU A 78 -4.64 -10.04 2.50
CA LEU A 78 -3.81 -11.23 2.63
C LEU A 78 -4.44 -12.48 2.00
N GLU A 79 -5.77 -12.53 1.86
CA GLU A 79 -6.47 -13.64 1.21
C GLU A 79 -6.16 -13.66 -0.29
N TYR A 80 -6.26 -12.50 -0.94
CA TYR A 80 -5.96 -12.37 -2.38
C TYR A 80 -4.45 -12.24 -2.64
N GLY A 81 -3.70 -11.74 -1.67
CA GLY A 81 -2.26 -11.58 -1.72
C GLY A 81 -1.78 -10.60 -2.78
N SER A 82 -2.62 -9.66 -3.21
CA SER A 82 -2.25 -8.60 -4.16
C SER A 82 -2.51 -7.23 -3.57
N ILE A 83 -1.60 -6.29 -3.87
CA ILE A 83 -1.68 -4.90 -3.45
C ILE A 83 -2.45 -4.13 -4.50
N VAL A 84 -3.40 -3.32 -4.05
CA VAL A 84 -4.24 -2.46 -4.88
C VAL A 84 -4.05 -1.02 -4.47
N GLU A 85 -3.87 -0.13 -5.44
CA GLU A 85 -3.82 1.32 -5.18
C GLU A 85 -5.21 1.87 -4.85
N THR A 86 -5.31 2.60 -3.74
CA THR A 86 -6.56 3.17 -3.25
C THR A 86 -6.59 4.69 -3.30
N ALA A 87 -5.47 5.39 -3.05
CA ALA A 87 -5.47 6.86 -3.01
C ALA A 87 -4.06 7.45 -3.25
N PHE A 88 -3.99 8.63 -3.87
CA PHE A 88 -2.74 9.37 -4.04
C PHE A 88 -2.40 10.29 -2.87
N ASN A 89 -3.39 10.69 -2.08
CA ASN A 89 -3.21 11.66 -1.00
C ASN A 89 -4.21 11.44 0.14
N PHE A 90 -3.99 12.14 1.25
CA PHE A 90 -4.82 11.99 2.44
C PHE A 90 -6.28 12.43 2.24
N LYS A 91 -6.58 13.37 1.33
CA LYS A 91 -7.97 13.76 1.04
C LYS A 91 -8.75 12.66 0.34
N GLN A 92 -8.11 11.97 -0.60
CA GLN A 92 -8.69 10.77 -1.21
C GLN A 92 -8.85 9.64 -0.20
N LEU A 93 -7.86 9.42 0.68
CA LEU A 93 -8.00 8.45 1.77
C LEU A 93 -9.13 8.83 2.74
N SER A 94 -9.33 10.13 3.00
CA SER A 94 -10.40 10.64 3.86
C SER A 94 -11.80 10.32 3.30
N VAL A 95 -11.96 10.29 1.97
CA VAL A 95 -13.20 9.83 1.33
C VAL A 95 -13.46 8.36 1.66
N TYR A 96 -12.44 7.49 1.55
CA TYR A 96 -12.55 6.07 1.93
C TYR A 96 -12.76 5.85 3.44
N LEU A 97 -12.43 6.83 4.27
CA LEU A 97 -12.74 6.81 5.71
C LEU A 97 -14.19 7.22 5.98
N ILE A 98 -14.64 8.34 5.41
CA ILE A 98 -15.91 8.97 5.78
C ILE A 98 -17.10 8.36 5.04
N LEU A 99 -16.95 7.98 3.77
CA LEU A 99 -18.08 7.47 2.97
C LEU A 99 -18.72 6.23 3.59
N PRO A 100 -17.97 5.21 4.05
CA PRO A 100 -18.57 4.06 4.73
C PRO A 100 -19.31 4.43 6.02
N MET A 101 -18.86 5.46 6.75
CA MET A 101 -19.55 5.95 7.96
C MET A 101 -20.91 6.53 7.60
N ILE A 102 -20.97 7.43 6.61
CA ILE A 102 -22.21 8.03 6.11
C ILE A 102 -23.18 6.94 5.63
N MET A 103 -22.67 5.97 4.88
CA MET A 103 -23.46 4.85 4.38
C MET A 103 -24.02 3.98 5.51
N SER A 104 -23.25 3.77 6.57
CA SER A 104 -23.66 2.94 7.71
C SER A 104 -24.70 3.63 8.59
N ASP A 105 -24.60 4.94 8.76
CA ASP A 105 -25.52 5.76 9.55
C ASP A 105 -26.71 6.32 8.74
N GLU A 106 -26.80 5.97 7.44
CA GLU A 106 -27.81 6.47 6.49
C GLU A 106 -27.85 8.01 6.40
N GLY A 107 -26.69 8.66 6.50
CA GLY A 107 -26.51 10.10 6.35
C GLY A 107 -25.45 10.72 7.27
N LEU A 108 -25.36 12.05 7.27
CA LEU A 108 -24.46 12.79 8.16
C LEU A 108 -24.98 12.84 9.60
N THR A 109 -24.13 12.44 10.54
CA THR A 109 -24.32 12.62 11.99
C THR A 109 -23.38 13.70 12.53
N ASP A 110 -23.68 14.25 13.71
CA ASP A 110 -22.80 15.23 14.38
C ASP A 110 -21.40 14.63 14.65
N GLU A 111 -21.31 13.33 14.93
CA GLU A 111 -20.04 12.63 15.15
C GLU A 111 -19.21 12.56 13.85
N ILE A 112 -19.84 12.25 12.72
CA ILE A 112 -19.18 12.24 11.40
C ILE A 112 -18.68 13.64 11.04
N ILE A 113 -19.48 14.68 11.26
CA ILE A 113 -19.11 16.08 10.97
C ILE A 113 -17.93 16.51 11.87
N GLU A 114 -17.97 16.18 13.16
CA GLU A 114 -16.89 16.47 14.10
C GLU A 114 -15.59 15.76 13.69
N PHE A 115 -15.68 14.48 13.32
CA PHE A 115 -14.54 13.72 12.84
C PHE A 115 -13.94 14.30 11.56
N ALA A 116 -14.79 14.61 10.57
CA ALA A 116 -14.36 15.27 9.33
C ALA A 116 -13.60 16.58 9.63
N GLY A 117 -14.12 17.40 10.56
CA GLY A 117 -13.44 18.60 11.04
C GLY A 117 -12.08 18.32 11.67
N LYS A 118 -11.95 17.30 12.51
CA LYS A 118 -10.67 16.90 13.15
C LYS A 118 -9.61 16.47 12.15
N ILE A 119 -10.01 15.90 11.01
CA ILE A 119 -9.08 15.52 9.93
C ILE A 119 -9.00 16.56 8.80
N ASN A 120 -9.55 17.75 9.04
CA ASN A 120 -9.58 18.88 8.11
C ASN A 120 -10.27 18.56 6.77
N PHE A 121 -11.28 17.70 6.75
CA PHE A 121 -12.08 17.36 5.57
C PHE A 121 -13.36 18.21 5.56
N ASN A 122 -13.49 19.13 4.61
CA ASN A 122 -14.60 20.11 4.59
C ASN A 122 -15.73 19.70 3.65
N GLU A 123 -15.49 18.70 2.81
CA GLU A 123 -16.35 18.28 1.71
C GLU A 123 -17.30 17.14 2.13
N TYR A 124 -17.60 17.03 3.42
CA TYR A 124 -18.48 15.99 3.96
C TYR A 124 -19.91 16.10 3.42
N GLN A 125 -20.39 17.31 3.12
CA GLN A 125 -21.73 17.51 2.52
C GLN A 125 -21.76 17.01 1.07
N GLU A 126 -20.70 17.25 0.30
CA GLU A 126 -20.57 16.71 -1.05
C GLU A 126 -20.57 15.18 -1.03
N LEU A 127 -19.92 14.59 -0.02
CA LEU A 127 -19.85 13.15 0.14
C LEU A 127 -21.20 12.52 0.54
N ASP A 128 -22.01 13.22 1.32
CA ASP A 128 -23.38 12.83 1.65
C ASP A 128 -24.33 12.95 0.45
N ASP A 129 -24.21 14.03 -0.33
CA ASP A 129 -24.97 14.18 -1.58
C ASP A 129 -24.58 13.06 -2.58
N PHE A 130 -23.29 12.71 -2.62
CA PHE A 130 -22.77 11.60 -3.42
C PHE A 130 -23.34 10.26 -2.96
N SER A 131 -23.31 9.97 -1.65
CA SER A 131 -23.79 8.69 -1.09
C SER A 131 -25.29 8.50 -1.36
N ASN A 132 -26.11 9.56 -1.22
CA ASN A 132 -27.53 9.52 -1.51
C ASN A 132 -27.84 9.21 -2.98
N LYS A 133 -26.97 9.64 -3.90
CA LYS A 133 -27.17 9.50 -5.35
C LYS A 133 -26.56 8.21 -5.91
N TYR A 134 -25.38 7.84 -5.45
CA TYR A 134 -24.55 6.78 -6.03
C TYR A 134 -24.15 5.68 -5.05
N GLY A 135 -24.44 5.84 -3.76
CA GLY A 135 -23.97 4.95 -2.70
C GLY A 135 -22.44 5.01 -2.57
N ASP A 136 -21.82 3.85 -2.50
CA ASP A 136 -20.37 3.63 -2.48
C ASP A 136 -19.80 3.26 -3.85
N ASN A 137 -20.56 3.47 -4.93
CA ASN A 137 -20.14 3.04 -6.26
C ASN A 137 -18.95 3.87 -6.78
N THR A 138 -17.78 3.24 -6.78
CA THR A 138 -16.51 3.83 -7.24
C THR A 138 -16.51 4.25 -8.71
N ASP A 139 -17.43 3.75 -9.54
CA ASP A 139 -17.58 4.18 -10.94
C ASP A 139 -17.87 5.67 -11.12
N TYR A 140 -18.39 6.33 -10.08
CA TYR A 140 -18.77 7.74 -10.09
C TYR A 140 -17.82 8.62 -9.28
N PHE A 141 -16.71 8.07 -8.76
CA PHE A 141 -15.78 8.85 -7.92
C PHE A 141 -15.18 10.04 -8.67
N ASP A 142 -15.17 10.06 -10.01
CA ASP A 142 -14.78 11.24 -10.79
C ASP A 142 -15.71 12.46 -10.61
N GLU A 143 -16.88 12.30 -10.00
CA GLU A 143 -17.73 13.42 -9.57
C GLU A 143 -17.23 14.09 -8.29
N LEU A 144 -16.46 13.38 -7.45
CA LEU A 144 -15.91 13.92 -6.20
C LEU A 144 -14.71 14.83 -6.46
N VAL A 145 -14.66 15.98 -5.80
CA VAL A 145 -13.64 17.03 -5.97
C VAL A 145 -12.20 16.53 -5.86
N TYR A 146 -11.95 15.56 -4.97
CA TYR A 146 -10.63 15.00 -4.74
C TYR A 146 -10.20 13.95 -5.76
N PHE A 147 -11.12 13.44 -6.58
CA PHE A 147 -10.90 12.35 -7.53
C PHE A 147 -11.04 12.78 -8.99
N LYS A 148 -11.87 13.79 -9.28
CA LYS A 148 -12.21 14.32 -10.62
C LYS A 148 -11.06 14.43 -11.61
N ASN A 149 -9.85 14.75 -11.16
CA ASN A 149 -8.69 14.93 -12.04
C ASN A 149 -7.59 13.88 -11.87
N ASN A 150 -7.65 13.05 -10.83
CA ASN A 150 -6.57 12.15 -10.43
C ASN A 150 -7.15 10.88 -9.79
N LEU A 151 -7.73 10.02 -10.60
CA LEU A 151 -8.25 8.73 -10.15
C LEU A 151 -7.10 7.71 -9.92
N PRO A 152 -7.08 7.00 -8.79
CA PRO A 152 -6.28 5.81 -8.55
C PRO A 152 -6.51 4.69 -9.59
N LEU A 153 -5.52 3.82 -9.78
CA LEU A 153 -5.54 2.80 -10.84
C LEU A 153 -6.69 1.79 -10.68
N ASN A 154 -7.16 1.57 -9.45
CA ASN A 154 -8.25 0.63 -9.19
C ASN A 154 -9.63 1.12 -9.66
N ILE A 155 -9.79 2.41 -9.95
CA ILE A 155 -11.09 3.02 -10.28
C ILE A 155 -11.12 3.69 -11.66
N ILE A 156 -9.96 3.81 -12.35
CA ILE A 156 -9.96 4.35 -13.71
C ILE A 156 -10.64 3.42 -14.70
N LYS A 157 -11.30 4.02 -15.69
CA LYS A 157 -11.90 3.31 -16.84
C LYS A 157 -11.03 3.35 -18.10
N ASP A 158 -10.06 4.27 -18.14
CA ASP A 158 -9.17 4.48 -19.29
C ASP A 158 -7.74 4.74 -18.80
N MET A 159 -6.83 3.80 -19.08
CA MET A 159 -5.41 3.88 -18.74
C MET A 159 -4.74 5.19 -19.21
N ARG A 160 -5.23 5.84 -20.27
CA ARG A 160 -4.66 7.10 -20.79
C ARG A 160 -4.86 8.29 -19.86
N THR A 161 -5.81 8.22 -18.92
CA THR A 161 -6.08 9.30 -17.95
C THR A 161 -5.30 9.13 -16.65
N TYR A 162 -4.68 7.96 -16.46
CA TYR A 162 -3.90 7.65 -15.27
C TYR A 162 -2.63 8.49 -15.19
N LYS A 163 -2.34 9.01 -13.99
CA LYS A 163 -1.21 9.91 -13.74
C LYS A 163 -0.25 9.40 -12.65
N GLY A 164 -0.55 8.23 -12.08
CA GLY A 164 0.28 7.59 -11.08
C GLY A 164 1.28 6.62 -11.71
N ASP A 165 1.99 5.91 -10.84
CA ASP A 165 3.02 4.94 -11.22
C ASP A 165 2.67 3.51 -10.78
N PHE A 166 1.45 3.26 -10.28
CA PHE A 166 1.06 1.91 -9.89
C PHE A 166 0.97 1.00 -11.13
N PRO A 167 1.41 -0.26 -11.03
CA PRO A 167 1.61 -1.09 -12.21
C PRO A 167 0.35 -1.79 -12.70
N SER A 168 -0.58 -2.18 -11.82
CA SER A 168 -1.80 -2.85 -12.27
C SER A 168 -2.98 -2.76 -11.30
N SER A 169 -4.17 -2.95 -11.85
CA SER A 169 -5.39 -3.28 -11.12
C SER A 169 -6.05 -4.49 -11.79
N TYR A 170 -7.28 -4.85 -11.40
CA TYR A 170 -7.98 -5.99 -12.00
C TYR A 170 -8.19 -5.80 -13.51
N ASP A 171 -8.57 -4.59 -13.92
CA ASP A 171 -8.92 -4.28 -15.32
C ASP A 171 -7.82 -3.57 -16.11
N ASN A 172 -6.82 -2.98 -15.42
CA ASN A 172 -5.82 -2.13 -16.05
C ASN A 172 -4.38 -2.61 -15.82
N LEU A 173 -3.53 -2.47 -16.83
CA LEU A 173 -2.09 -2.71 -16.76
C LEU A 173 -1.33 -1.48 -17.25
N ASN A 174 -0.56 -0.88 -16.35
CA ASN A 174 0.38 0.18 -16.68
C ASN A 174 1.69 -0.43 -17.21
N GLU A 175 1.70 -0.71 -18.51
CA GLU A 175 2.82 -1.37 -19.20
C GLU A 175 4.19 -0.73 -18.92
N SER A 176 4.23 0.60 -18.78
CA SER A 176 5.47 1.34 -18.52
C SER A 176 6.07 1.07 -17.13
N GLN A 177 5.24 0.66 -16.17
CA GLN A 177 5.65 0.48 -14.77
C GLN A 177 5.90 -0.99 -14.39
N VAL A 178 5.68 -1.94 -15.30
CA VAL A 178 5.97 -3.38 -15.06
C VAL A 178 7.45 -3.62 -14.71
N ILE A 179 8.38 -2.85 -15.26
CA ILE A 179 9.82 -2.95 -14.94
C ILE A 179 10.18 -2.35 -13.56
N ASN A 180 9.25 -1.62 -12.94
CA ASN A 180 9.41 -0.92 -11.66
C ASN A 180 8.50 -1.49 -10.56
N SER A 181 7.92 -2.67 -10.80
CA SER A 181 6.98 -3.31 -9.87
C SER A 181 7.52 -4.59 -9.28
N CYS A 182 6.96 -4.99 -8.15
CA CYS A 182 7.10 -6.33 -7.61
C CYS A 182 5.83 -7.17 -7.80
N LEU A 183 5.93 -8.48 -7.59
CA LEU A 183 4.86 -9.42 -7.91
C LEU A 183 3.60 -9.25 -7.03
N PHE A 184 3.70 -8.61 -5.87
CA PHE A 184 2.52 -8.26 -5.06
C PHE A 184 1.67 -7.18 -5.72
N GLU A 185 2.25 -6.31 -6.54
CA GLU A 185 1.55 -5.19 -7.19
C GLU A 185 0.97 -5.58 -8.55
N ILE A 186 1.25 -6.80 -9.02
CA ILE A 186 0.73 -7.35 -10.27
C ILE A 186 -0.53 -8.15 -9.95
N SER A 187 -1.68 -7.66 -10.42
CA SER A 187 -2.96 -8.34 -10.29
C SER A 187 -2.95 -9.70 -10.98
N PRO A 188 -3.80 -10.65 -10.57
CA PRO A 188 -3.86 -11.96 -11.22
C PRO A 188 -4.11 -11.88 -12.74
N SER A 189 -5.00 -10.99 -13.19
CA SER A 189 -5.30 -10.77 -14.62
C SER A 189 -4.09 -10.17 -15.37
N ALA A 190 -3.42 -9.18 -14.79
CA ALA A 190 -2.20 -8.61 -15.36
C ALA A 190 -1.08 -9.66 -15.45
N TYR A 191 -0.92 -10.50 -14.42
CA TYR A 191 0.08 -11.58 -14.40
C TYR A 191 -0.09 -12.53 -15.58
N GLU A 192 -1.32 -12.96 -15.87
CA GLU A 192 -1.61 -13.85 -17.01
C GLU A 192 -1.18 -13.25 -18.35
N THR A 193 -1.22 -11.92 -18.47
CA THR A 193 -0.85 -11.18 -19.68
C THR A 193 0.67 -11.04 -19.82
N ILE A 194 1.41 -10.93 -18.71
CA ILE A 194 2.86 -10.69 -18.73
C ILE A 194 3.69 -11.98 -18.59
N LYS A 195 3.21 -13.02 -17.91
CA LYS A 195 4.04 -14.17 -17.49
C LYS A 195 4.78 -14.88 -18.64
N SER A 196 4.23 -14.86 -19.84
CA SER A 196 4.77 -15.54 -21.02
C SER A 196 5.59 -14.65 -21.95
N ARG A 197 5.71 -13.34 -21.65
CA ARG A 197 6.44 -12.41 -22.51
C ARG A 197 7.94 -12.60 -22.32
N VAL A 198 8.68 -12.56 -23.42
CA VAL A 198 10.15 -12.75 -23.45
C VAL A 198 10.88 -11.71 -22.59
N ASN A 199 10.33 -10.50 -22.49
CA ASN A 199 10.92 -9.37 -21.77
C ASN A 199 10.39 -9.21 -20.33
N THR A 200 9.60 -10.16 -19.82
CA THR A 200 9.11 -10.06 -18.44
C THR A 200 10.27 -10.20 -17.46
N PRO A 201 10.41 -9.25 -16.51
CA PRO A 201 11.45 -9.33 -15.51
C PRO A 201 11.40 -10.62 -14.70
N LYS A 202 12.56 -11.25 -14.49
CA LYS A 202 12.66 -12.54 -13.78
C LYS A 202 12.12 -12.48 -12.35
N TRP A 203 12.18 -11.32 -11.70
CA TRP A 203 11.60 -11.14 -10.37
C TRP A 203 10.08 -11.19 -10.35
N LEU A 204 9.39 -11.03 -11.49
CA LEU A 204 7.94 -11.18 -11.60
C LEU A 204 7.51 -12.61 -11.94
N ILE A 205 8.41 -13.48 -12.41
CA ILE A 205 8.08 -14.87 -12.79
C ILE A 205 8.01 -15.73 -11.52
N LYS A 206 6.87 -16.38 -11.24
CA LYS A 206 6.63 -17.14 -9.99
C LYS A 206 7.62 -18.28 -9.76
N GLU A 207 8.05 -18.94 -10.83
CA GLU A 207 8.88 -20.13 -10.80
C GLU A 207 10.38 -19.83 -10.64
N THR A 208 10.77 -18.55 -10.64
CA THR A 208 12.17 -18.16 -10.50
C THR A 208 12.65 -18.32 -9.06
N ASP A 209 13.82 -18.94 -8.87
CA ASP A 209 14.53 -18.96 -7.58
C ASP A 209 14.89 -17.53 -7.16
N LYS A 210 14.09 -16.97 -6.24
CA LYS A 210 14.22 -15.58 -5.80
C LYS A 210 15.50 -15.33 -5.02
N LYS A 211 15.95 -16.31 -4.24
CA LYS A 211 17.18 -16.19 -3.44
C LYS A 211 18.40 -16.11 -4.35
N GLN A 212 18.53 -17.06 -5.28
CA GLN A 212 19.64 -17.03 -6.25
C GLN A 212 19.60 -15.78 -7.14
N LEU A 213 18.40 -15.35 -7.58
CA LEU A 213 18.24 -14.15 -8.38
C LEU A 213 18.68 -12.88 -7.61
N PHE A 214 18.26 -12.75 -6.36
CA PHE A 214 18.64 -11.65 -5.47
C PHE A 214 20.15 -11.59 -5.26
N GLU A 215 20.78 -12.72 -4.92
CA GLU A 215 22.23 -12.81 -4.70
C GLU A 215 23.00 -12.37 -5.95
N ASN A 216 22.57 -12.80 -7.13
CA ASN A 216 23.14 -12.35 -8.40
C ASN A 216 23.01 -10.83 -8.58
N TYR A 217 21.86 -10.23 -8.29
CA TYR A 217 21.70 -8.78 -8.38
C TYR A 217 22.56 -8.02 -7.37
N ILE A 218 22.68 -8.51 -6.14
CA ILE A 218 23.58 -7.94 -5.13
C ILE A 218 25.05 -7.99 -5.60
N LEU A 219 25.50 -9.12 -6.14
CA LEU A 219 26.87 -9.28 -6.65
C LEU A 219 27.19 -8.32 -7.81
N ASN A 220 26.19 -8.00 -8.63
CA ASN A 220 26.32 -7.09 -9.77
C ASN A 220 25.96 -5.63 -9.44
N ASN A 221 25.74 -5.30 -8.16
CA ASN A 221 25.34 -3.97 -7.69
C ASN A 221 24.04 -3.43 -8.33
N GLN A 222 23.13 -4.34 -8.68
CA GLN A 222 21.82 -4.05 -9.25
C GLN A 222 20.76 -3.91 -8.14
N LEU A 223 20.87 -2.84 -7.35
CA LEU A 223 20.08 -2.68 -6.12
C LEU A 223 18.57 -2.54 -6.36
N LYS A 224 18.19 -1.92 -7.47
CA LYS A 224 16.78 -1.84 -7.90
C LYS A 224 16.18 -3.23 -8.09
N GLU A 225 16.86 -4.06 -8.87
CA GLU A 225 16.39 -5.40 -9.21
C GLU A 225 16.43 -6.32 -8.00
N ALA A 226 17.45 -6.19 -7.14
CA ALA A 226 17.51 -6.87 -5.84
C ALA A 226 16.30 -6.49 -4.96
N TRP A 227 15.99 -5.20 -4.85
CA TRP A 227 14.83 -4.71 -4.10
C TRP A 227 13.50 -5.22 -4.65
N LEU A 228 13.29 -5.17 -5.96
CA LEU A 228 12.08 -5.69 -6.58
C LEU A 228 11.95 -7.20 -6.43
N THR A 229 13.07 -7.93 -6.46
CA THR A 229 13.10 -9.37 -6.20
C THR A 229 12.69 -9.68 -4.76
N LEU A 230 13.22 -8.95 -3.79
CA LEU A 230 12.92 -9.14 -2.36
C LEU A 230 11.45 -8.85 -2.02
N ASN A 231 10.83 -7.94 -2.77
CA ASN A 231 9.42 -7.58 -2.61
C ASN A 231 8.47 -8.39 -3.50
N SER A 232 8.96 -9.41 -4.22
CA SER A 232 8.11 -10.34 -4.97
C SER A 232 7.76 -11.57 -4.14
N LYS A 233 6.77 -12.35 -4.58
CA LYS A 233 6.39 -13.64 -3.98
C LYS A 233 7.44 -14.73 -4.23
N GLY A 234 7.45 -15.76 -3.41
CA GLY A 234 8.33 -16.95 -3.51
C GLY A 234 9.49 -16.97 -2.51
N TRP A 235 9.39 -16.28 -1.38
CA TRP A 235 10.43 -16.20 -0.35
C TRP A 235 10.03 -16.88 0.94
N LEU A 236 11.01 -17.48 1.63
CA LEU A 236 10.89 -17.70 3.07
C LEU A 236 11.12 -16.36 3.79
N LEU A 237 10.33 -16.08 4.81
CA LEU A 237 10.41 -14.80 5.54
C LEU A 237 11.78 -14.55 6.17
N LYS A 238 12.45 -15.61 6.62
CA LYS A 238 13.83 -15.53 7.13
C LYS A 238 14.81 -15.03 6.06
N ASP A 239 14.64 -15.46 4.82
CA ASP A 239 15.52 -15.10 3.71
C ASP A 239 15.23 -13.64 3.29
N VAL A 240 13.99 -13.18 3.44
CA VAL A 240 13.63 -11.75 3.29
C VAL A 240 14.37 -10.91 4.33
N ALA A 241 14.36 -11.33 5.60
CA ALA A 241 15.07 -10.63 6.67
C ALA A 241 16.58 -10.54 6.41
N GLU A 242 17.20 -11.64 5.95
CA GLU A 242 18.61 -11.68 5.54
C GLU A 242 18.90 -10.75 4.33
N GLY A 243 17.99 -10.73 3.36
CA GLY A 243 18.08 -9.84 2.20
C GLY A 243 17.96 -8.35 2.58
N LEU A 244 17.09 -8.03 3.56
CA LEU A 244 16.97 -6.67 4.09
C LEU A 244 18.27 -6.23 4.77
N GLU A 245 18.88 -7.05 5.64
CA GLU A 245 20.18 -6.72 6.24
C GLU A 245 21.27 -6.52 5.18
N THR A 246 21.25 -7.33 4.12
CA THR A 246 22.17 -7.19 2.99
C THR A 246 22.00 -5.85 2.27
N LEU A 247 20.76 -5.45 1.98
CA LEU A 247 20.47 -4.15 1.36
C LEU A 247 20.77 -2.98 2.30
N LYS A 248 20.54 -3.12 3.61
CA LYS A 248 20.87 -2.09 4.61
C LYS A 248 22.36 -1.76 4.60
N ALA A 249 23.22 -2.76 4.40
CA ALA A 249 24.66 -2.53 4.26
C ALA A 249 25.07 -1.81 2.96
N LYS A 250 24.15 -1.61 2.00
CA LYS A 250 24.40 -0.98 0.69
C LYS A 250 23.88 0.45 0.56
N THR A 251 23.17 0.97 1.56
CA THR A 251 22.60 2.33 1.52
C THR A 251 22.67 3.02 2.87
N ASN A 252 22.76 4.35 2.86
CA ASN A 252 22.67 5.19 4.06
C ASN A 252 21.29 5.86 4.19
N ASP A 253 20.29 5.44 3.39
CA ASP A 253 18.94 5.99 3.47
C ASP A 253 18.31 5.68 4.83
N GLU A 254 18.13 6.71 5.66
CA GLU A 254 17.64 6.55 7.03
C GLU A 254 16.22 5.99 7.12
N LEU A 255 15.35 6.32 6.16
CA LEU A 255 13.99 5.78 6.14
C LEU A 255 14.03 4.28 5.81
N PHE A 256 14.88 3.88 4.86
CA PHE A 256 15.09 2.47 4.53
C PHE A 256 15.58 1.68 5.74
N GLN A 257 16.57 2.20 6.47
CA GLN A 257 17.10 1.54 7.68
C GLN A 257 15.97 1.29 8.69
N LEU A 258 15.15 2.30 8.96
CA LEU A 258 14.03 2.18 9.91
C LEU A 258 12.95 1.19 9.44
N VAL A 259 12.58 1.23 8.16
CA VAL A 259 11.57 0.31 7.60
C VAL A 259 12.06 -1.13 7.66
N ALA A 260 13.31 -1.37 7.26
CA ALA A 260 13.92 -2.69 7.32
C ALA A 260 14.02 -3.20 8.77
N ASP A 261 14.45 -2.37 9.72
CA ASP A 261 14.49 -2.73 11.15
C ASP A 261 13.11 -3.05 11.71
N ASN A 262 12.11 -2.24 11.37
CA ASN A 262 10.73 -2.44 11.81
C ASN A 262 10.16 -3.76 11.25
N TRP A 263 10.43 -4.07 9.98
CA TRP A 263 10.00 -5.31 9.35
C TRP A 263 10.69 -6.53 10.00
N ILE A 264 12.02 -6.50 10.14
CA ILE A 264 12.81 -7.60 10.73
C ILE A 264 12.40 -7.86 12.17
N MET A 265 12.23 -6.79 12.97
CA MET A 265 11.81 -6.91 14.38
C MET A 265 10.38 -7.43 14.48
N GLY A 266 9.47 -6.95 13.63
CA GLY A 266 8.09 -7.44 13.56
C GLY A 266 8.04 -8.93 13.26
N TRP A 267 8.77 -9.38 12.23
CA TRP A 267 8.88 -10.79 11.88
C TRP A 267 9.45 -11.64 13.03
N LYS A 268 10.58 -11.23 13.63
CA LYS A 268 11.23 -11.97 14.76
C LYS A 268 10.31 -12.16 15.97
N ASN A 269 9.38 -11.23 16.19
CA ASN A 269 8.42 -11.27 17.28
C ASN A 269 7.06 -11.87 16.87
N SER A 270 6.91 -12.30 15.62
CA SER A 270 5.66 -12.86 15.10
C SER A 270 5.57 -14.37 15.29
N ALA A 271 4.38 -14.93 15.09
CA ALA A 271 4.17 -16.38 15.01
C ALA A 271 4.62 -17.00 13.67
N PHE A 272 5.11 -16.19 12.72
CA PHE A 272 5.37 -16.60 11.33
C PHE A 272 6.84 -16.88 11.03
N LEU A 273 7.64 -17.32 12.00
CA LEU A 273 9.10 -17.49 11.82
C LEU A 273 9.50 -18.41 10.65
N ASN A 274 8.68 -19.44 10.38
CA ASN A 274 8.87 -20.38 9.27
C ASN A 274 7.92 -20.11 8.09
N GLY A 275 7.26 -18.95 8.08
CA GLY A 275 6.34 -18.57 7.02
C GLY A 275 7.05 -18.27 5.70
N ASN A 276 6.24 -18.21 4.65
CA ASN A 276 6.64 -17.76 3.34
C ASN A 276 5.58 -16.81 2.79
N TYR A 277 5.93 -16.12 1.71
CA TYR A 277 4.98 -15.45 0.83
C TYR A 277 5.49 -15.49 -0.61
#